data_AF-A0A973GMR6-F1
#
_entry.id   AF-A0A973GMR6-F1
#
_cell.length_a   1.000
_cell.length_b   1.000
_cell.length_c   1.000
_cell.angle_alpha   90.00
_cell.angle_beta   90.00
_cell.angle_gamma   90.00
#
_symmetry.space_group_name_H-M   'P 1'
#
loop_
_entity.id
_entity.type
_entity.pdbx_description
1 polymer ?
#
loop_
_entity_poly.entity_id
_entity_poly.type
_entity_poly.pdbx_seq_one_letter_code
_entity_poly.pdbx_strand_id
1 'polypeptide(L)' 'AGDTFAGGFMGYLANTMNFTEASMRQAVIFGSVMASLNVESFSLDRLRSLDYKEIEGRYREFKKLTHFEDI' A
#
# COMPACT_ATOMS: atom_id res chain seq x y z
N ALA A 1 -9.06 -5.16 -8.10
CA ALA A 1 -8.57 -3.97 -7.36
C ALA A 1 -8.92 -4.03 -5.87
N GLY A 2 -10.18 -4.28 -5.48
CA GLY A 2 -10.63 -4.28 -4.06
C GLY A 2 -9.97 -5.34 -3.17
N ASP A 3 -9.86 -6.59 -3.63
CA ASP A 3 -9.24 -7.66 -2.82
C ASP A 3 -7.74 -7.44 -2.59
N THR A 4 -7.07 -6.78 -3.54
CA THR A 4 -5.65 -6.41 -3.39
C THR A 4 -5.46 -5.27 -2.40
N PHE A 5 -6.41 -4.33 -2.34
CA PHE A 5 -6.43 -3.32 -1.29
C PHE A 5 -6.58 -3.97 0.09
N ALA A 6 -7.57 -4.85 0.25
CA ALA A 6 -7.81 -5.56 1.50
C ALA A 6 -6.60 -6.42 1.91
N GLY A 7 -5.98 -7.11 0.95
CA GLY A 7 -4.76 -7.89 1.18
C GLY A 7 -3.56 -7.04 1.61
N GLY A 8 -3.34 -5.88 0.98
CA GLY A 8 -2.28 -4.95 1.38
C GLY A 8 -2.53 -4.30 2.75
N PHE A 9 -3.78 -3.93 3.03
CA PHE A 9 -4.20 -3.36 4.30
C PHE A 9 -4.03 -4.36 5.46
N MET A 10 -4.62 -5.55 5.32
CA MET A 10 -4.53 -6.59 6.34
C MET A 10 -3.11 -7.11 6.49
N GLY A 11 -2.36 -7.27 5.40
CA GLY A 11 -0.95 -7.68 5.44
C GLY A 11 -0.07 -6.71 6.23
N TYR A 12 -0.28 -5.41 6.06
CA TYR A 12 0.45 -4.38 6.81
C TYR A 12 0.14 -4.43 8.32
N LEU A 13 -1.14 -4.55 8.67
CA LEU A 13 -1.56 -4.63 10.08
C LEU A 13 -1.10 -5.94 10.73
N ALA A 14 -1.16 -7.06 10.02
CA ALA A 14 -0.67 -8.36 10.51
C ALA A 14 0.85 -8.35 10.74
N ASN A 15 1.61 -7.67 9.88
CA ASN A 15 3.07 -7.56 10.03
C ASN A 15 3.48 -6.63 11.19
N THR A 16 2.74 -5.54 11.40
CA THR A 16 3.07 -4.55 12.43
C THR A 16 2.43 -4.85 13.79
N MET A 17 1.38 -5.67 13.83
CA MET A 17 0.56 -5.96 15.01
C MET A 17 0.13 -4.70 15.78
N ASN A 18 0.04 -3.57 15.07
CA ASN A 18 -0.20 -2.27 15.64
C ASN A 18 -1.45 -1.67 15.00
N PHE A 19 -2.49 -1.48 15.82
CA PHE A 19 -3.81 -1.01 15.40
C PHE A 19 -4.09 0.43 15.81
N THR A 20 -3.03 1.22 16.06
CA THR A 20 -3.18 2.66 16.29
C THR A 20 -3.71 3.35 15.03
N GLU A 21 -4.34 4.51 15.21
CA GLU A 21 -4.86 5.32 14.10
C GLU A 21 -3.78 5.67 13.07
N ALA A 22 -2.55 5.93 13.52
CA ALA A 22 -1.39 6.14 12.66
C ALA A 22 -1.08 4.90 11.80
N SER A 23 -1.07 3.71 12.40
CA SER A 23 -0.87 2.45 11.66
C SER A 23 -2.02 2.14 10.71
N MET A 24 -3.27 2.46 11.07
CA MET A 24 -4.41 2.30 10.16
C MET A 24 -4.28 3.22 8.94
N ARG A 25 -3.87 4.48 9.12
CA ARG A 25 -3.56 5.40 8.00
C ARG A 25 -2.47 4.82 7.09
N GLN A 26 -1.41 4.27 7.66
CA GLN A 26 -0.34 3.63 6.89
C GLN A 26 -0.82 2.37 6.16
N ALA A 27 -1.69 1.57 6.78
CA ALA A 27 -2.28 0.39 6.15
C ALA A 27 -3.19 0.77 4.96
N VAL A 28 -3.94 1.88 5.05
CA VAL A 28 -4.74 2.39 3.92
C VAL A 28 -3.85 2.80 2.74
N ILE A 29 -2.72 3.46 3.03
CA ILE A 29 -1.72 3.80 2.01
C ILE A 29 -1.15 2.53 1.37
N PHE A 30 -0.79 1.53 2.19
CA PHE A 30 -0.25 0.26 1.71
C PHE A 30 -1.24 -0.50 0.83
N GLY A 31 -2.50 -0.59 1.25
CA GLY A 31 -3.59 -1.16 0.45
C GLY A 31 -3.77 -0.43 -0.89
N SER A 32 -3.69 0.89 -0.88
CA SER A 32 -3.81 1.72 -2.09
C SER A 32 -2.64 1.50 -3.06
N VAL A 33 -1.41 1.41 -2.55
CA VAL A 33 -0.22 1.07 -3.34
C VAL A 33 -0.41 -0.31 -3.99
N MET A 34 -0.80 -1.32 -3.22
CA MET A 34 -0.99 -2.68 -3.73
C MET A 34 -2.11 -2.76 -4.77
N ALA A 35 -3.22 -2.04 -4.56
CA ALA A 35 -4.29 -1.93 -5.54
C ALA A 35 -3.84 -1.22 -6.83
N SER A 36 -2.99 -0.18 -6.72
CA SER A 36 -2.43 0.53 -7.88
C SER A 36 -1.49 -0.34 -8.72
N LEU A 37 -0.79 -1.28 -8.10
CA LEU A 37 0.13 -2.18 -8.78
C LEU A 37 -0.63 -3.30 -9.52
N ASN A 38 -1.82 -3.67 -9.06
CA ASN A 38 -2.68 -4.69 -9.68
C ASN A 38 -3.30 -4.26 -11.02
N VAL A 39 -3.37 -2.95 -11.31
CA VAL A 39 -3.90 -2.44 -12.59
C VAL A 39 -2.84 -2.22 -13.66
N GLU A 40 -1.56 -2.35 -13.31
CA GLU A 40 -0.44 -2.04 -14.22
C GLU A 40 0.11 -3.27 -14.95
N SER A 41 -0.41 -4.49 -14.73
CA SER A 41 -0.07 -5.69 -15.50
C SER A 41 -1.15 -6.75 -15.41
N PHE A 42 -1.25 -7.60 -16.44
CA PHE A 42 -2.20 -8.72 -16.48
C PHE A 42 -1.76 -9.81 -15.48
N SER A 43 -2.68 -10.23 -14.59
CA SER A 43 -2.48 -11.33 -13.64
C SER A 43 -1.39 -11.09 -12.56
N LEU A 44 -1.05 -12.13 -11.81
CA LEU A 44 -0.14 -12.13 -10.66
C LEU A 44 1.35 -11.96 -11.02
N ASP A 45 1.72 -11.85 -12.30
CA ASP A 45 3.11 -11.83 -12.74
C ASP A 45 3.88 -10.62 -12.19
N ARG A 46 3.20 -9.48 -12.01
CA ARG A 46 3.81 -8.30 -11.39
C ARG A 46 4.14 -8.48 -9.92
N LEU A 47 3.26 -9.14 -9.17
CA LEU A 47 3.51 -9.47 -7.75
C LEU A 47 4.74 -10.38 -7.58
N ARG A 48 5.09 -11.14 -8.63
CA ARG A 48 6.21 -12.08 -8.63
C ARG A 48 7.56 -11.41 -8.94
N SER A 49 7.57 -10.30 -9.67
CA SER A 49 8.77 -9.52 -10.02
C SER A 49 8.93 -8.23 -9.20
N LEU A 50 8.04 -7.98 -8.23
CA LEU A 50 7.97 -6.73 -7.50
C LEU A 50 9.14 -6.63 -6.51
N ASP A 51 10.04 -5.67 -6.73
CA ASP A 51 11.13 -5.39 -5.80
C ASP A 51 10.61 -4.58 -4.61
N TYR A 52 11.10 -4.88 -3.42
CA TYR A 52 10.74 -4.16 -2.20
C TYR A 52 11.05 -2.65 -2.32
N LYS A 53 12.08 -2.28 -3.11
CA LYS A 53 12.41 -0.88 -3.40
C LYS A 53 11.32 -0.14 -4.18
N GLU A 54 10.62 -0.80 -5.09
CA GLU A 54 9.50 -0.18 -5.82
C GLU A 54 8.30 0.05 -4.91
N ILE A 55 8.03 -0.90 -3.99
CA ILE A 55 6.99 -0.74 -2.96
C ILE A 55 7.33 0.45 -2.07
N GLU A 56 8.58 0.56 -1.62
CA GLU A 56 9.03 1.68 -0.79
C GLU A 56 8.91 3.02 -1.53
N GLY A 57 9.30 3.07 -2.80
CA GLY A 57 9.17 4.25 -3.65
C GLY A 57 7.72 4.70 -3.78
N ARG A 58 6.82 3.78 -4.12
CA ARG A 58 5.37 4.05 -4.21
C ARG A 58 4.77 4.46 -2.88
N TYR A 59 5.17 3.81 -1.79
CA TYR A 59 4.73 4.17 -0.45
C TYR A 59 5.12 5.60 -0.09
N ARG A 60 6.36 6.03 -0.42
CA ARG A 60 6.81 7.41 -0.20
C ARG A 60 6.02 8.42 -1.02
N GLU A 61 5.72 8.11 -2.28
CA GLU A 61 4.89 8.98 -3.14
C GLU A 61 3.46 9.11 -2.59
N PHE A 62 2.81 8.00 -2.23
CA PHE A 62 1.50 8.06 -1.59
C PHE A 62 1.53 8.79 -0.25
N LYS A 63 2.57 8.59 0.56
CA LYS A 63 2.74 9.31 1.83
C LYS A 63 2.80 10.82 1.62
N LYS A 64 3.52 11.30 0.59
CA LYS A 64 3.55 12.72 0.21
C LYS A 64 2.16 13.22 -0.18
N LEU A 65 1.39 12.43 -0.95
CA LEU A 65 0.03 12.79 -1.35
C LEU A 65 -0.96 12.84 -0.17
N THR A 66 -0.73 12.05 0.88
CA THR A 66 -1.59 12.05 2.09
C THR A 66 -1.20 13.10 3.14
N HIS A 67 -0.03 13.72 3.01
CA HIS A 67 0.39 14.85 3.83
C HIS A 67 -0.12 16.14 3.16
N PHE A 68 -1.43 16.34 3.19
CA PHE A 68 -1.99 17.64 2.84
C PHE A 68 -1.59 18.62 3.95
N GLU A 69 -0.94 19.74 3.58
CA GLU A 69 -0.82 20.88 4.49
C GLU A 69 -2.24 21.40 4.78
N ASP A 70 -2.55 21.63 6.06
CA ASP A 70 -3.78 22.30 6.47
C ASP A 70 -3.84 23.70 5.83
N ILE A 71 -5.03 24.10 5.36
CA ILE A 71 -5.31 25.43 4.83
C ILE A 71 -5.37 26.45 5.97
#